data_AF-A0A951GLH1-F1
#
_entry.id   AF-A0A951GLH1-F1
#
_cell.length_a   1.000
_cell.length_b   1.000
_cell.length_c   1.000
_cell.angle_alpha   90.00
_cell.angle_beta   90.00
_cell.angle_gamma   90.00
#
_symmetry.space_group_name_H-M   'P 1'
#
loop_
_entity.id
_entity.type
_entity.pdbx_description
1 polymer ?
#
loop_
_entity_poly.entity_id
_entity_poly.type
_entity_poly.pdbx_seq_one_letter_code
_entity_poly.pdbx_strand_id
1 'polypeptide(L)'
;MATASAGPLLSVLNLVKHFPVKKGLLQRTVGQVHAVDGISFDIAEGETLGLVGESGCGKSTAGKTILKLLEPTSGEIRVNGERIDGLSRADMRSYRRELQVVF
;
A
#
# COMPACT_ATOMS: atom_id res chain seq x y z
N MET A 1 -13.45 29.40 7.82
CA MET A 1 -12.17 29.73 7.16
C MET A 1 -11.27 28.53 7.32
N ALA A 2 -11.12 27.69 6.28
CA ALA A 2 -10.24 26.53 6.32
C ALA A 2 -8.78 27.03 6.19
N THR A 3 -8.01 26.90 7.25
CA THR A 3 -6.61 27.29 7.32
C THR A 3 -5.70 26.13 6.90
N ALA A 4 -4.78 26.45 5.98
CA ALA A 4 -3.53 25.79 5.64
C ALA A 4 -3.58 24.50 4.78
N SER A 5 -2.86 24.57 3.66
CA SER A 5 -2.43 23.45 2.83
C SER A 5 -1.49 22.51 3.61
N ALA A 6 -2.06 21.62 4.41
CA ALA A 6 -1.36 20.39 4.77
C ALA A 6 -1.31 19.50 3.51
N GLY A 7 -0.18 18.84 3.27
CA GLY A 7 -0.07 17.86 2.17
C GLY A 7 -1.12 16.75 2.28
N PRO A 8 -1.21 15.84 1.30
CA PRO A 8 -2.18 14.75 1.36
C PRO A 8 -2.02 13.92 2.64
N LEU A 9 -3.15 13.49 3.21
CA LEU A 9 -3.19 12.61 4.38
C LEU A 9 -2.51 11.27 4.06
N LEU A 10 -2.75 10.74 2.86
CA LEU A 10 -2.07 9.57 2.32
C LEU A 10 -1.49 9.91 0.96
N SER A 11 -0.21 9.60 0.74
CA SER A 11 0.41 9.63 -0.59
C SER A 11 1.01 8.27 -0.90
N VAL A 12 0.64 7.72 -2.05
CA VAL A 12 1.13 6.45 -2.57
C VAL A 12 1.86 6.74 -3.88
N LEU A 13 3.13 6.35 -3.97
CA LEU A 13 3.98 6.64 -5.13
C LEU A 13 4.61 5.37 -5.67
N ASN A 14 4.35 5.08 -6.94
CA ASN A 14 4.88 3.94 -7.70
C ASN A 14 4.83 2.64 -6.89
N LEU A 15 3.71 2.39 -6.20
CA LEU A 15 3.56 1.24 -5.34
C LEU A 15 3.50 -0.03 -6.18
N VAL A 16 4.37 -0.99 -5.86
CA VAL A 16 4.46 -2.28 -6.53
C VAL A 16 4.34 -3.39 -5.51
N LYS A 17 3.54 -4.39 -5.83
CA LYS A 17 3.49 -5.66 -5.10
C LYS A 17 3.44 -6.83 -6.07
N HIS A 18 4.55 -7.53 -6.17
CA HIS A 18 4.69 -8.77 -6.93
C HIS A 18 4.80 -9.97 -5.99
N PHE A 19 4.27 -11.11 -6.43
CA PHE A 19 4.38 -12.38 -5.72
C PHE A 19 5.11 -13.42 -6.57
N PRO A 20 6.15 -14.09 -6.03
CA PRO A 20 6.89 -15.08 -6.78
C PRO A 20 6.05 -16.34 -6.99
N VAL A 21 6.01 -16.81 -8.23
CA VAL A 21 5.46 -18.12 -8.58
C VAL A 21 6.58 -19.14 -8.46
N LYS A 22 6.44 -20.08 -7.52
CA LYS A 22 7.43 -21.14 -7.27
C LYS A 22 6.97 -22.47 -7.87
N LYS A 23 7.91 -23.23 -8.47
CA LYS A 23 7.60 -24.53 -9.09
C LYS A 23 8.69 -25.58 -8.83
N GLY A 24 8.28 -26.85 -8.86
CA GLY A 24 9.14 -28.03 -8.73
C GLY A 24 9.51 -28.36 -7.28
N LEU A 25 10.19 -29.50 -7.11
CA LEU A 25 10.64 -30.01 -5.80
C LEU A 25 11.59 -29.03 -5.09
N LEU A 26 12.35 -28.25 -5.85
CA LEU A 26 13.30 -27.25 -5.33
C LEU A 26 12.72 -25.83 -5.21
N GLN A 27 11.41 -25.64 -5.45
CA GLN A 27 10.70 -24.36 -5.25
C GLN A 27 11.36 -23.14 -5.92
N ARG A 28 11.90 -23.34 -7.13
CA ARG A 28 12.53 -22.25 -7.89
C ARG A 28 11.47 -21.25 -8.36
N THR A 29 11.81 -19.96 -8.31
CA THR A 29 10.96 -18.90 -8.88
C THR A 29 10.97 -19.02 -10.40
N VAL A 30 9.79 -19.19 -11.00
CA VAL A 30 9.59 -19.35 -12.45
C VAL A 30 8.76 -18.22 -13.07
N GLY A 31 8.28 -17.28 -12.26
CA GLY A 31 7.50 -16.14 -12.70
C GLY A 31 7.09 -15.24 -11.54
N GLN A 32 6.35 -14.18 -11.83
CA GLN A 32 5.81 -13.24 -10.87
C GLN A 32 4.33 -12.96 -11.18
N VAL A 33 3.50 -12.86 -10.14
CA VAL A 33 2.15 -12.30 -10.25
C VAL A 33 2.24 -10.82 -9.91
N HIS A 34 1.90 -9.97 -10.88
CA HIS A 34 1.91 -8.51 -10.76
C HIS A 34 0.59 -8.04 -10.14
N ALA A 35 0.43 -8.22 -8.84
CA ALA A 35 -0.83 -7.90 -8.16
C ALA A 35 -1.05 -6.39 -7.97
N VAL A 36 0.03 -5.61 -7.86
CA VAL A 36 0.03 -4.15 -7.95
C VAL A 36 1.28 -3.75 -8.72
N ASP A 37 1.16 -2.88 -9.72
CA ASP A 37 2.26 -2.57 -10.63
C ASP A 37 2.34 -1.07 -10.94
N GLY A 38 2.92 -0.30 -10.02
CA GLY A 38 3.26 1.10 -10.24
C GLY A 38 2.10 2.07 -10.04
N ILE A 39 1.19 1.81 -9.09
CA ILE A 39 0.08 2.74 -8.82
C ILE A 39 0.57 3.96 -8.03
N SER A 40 0.06 5.13 -8.38
CA SER A 40 0.33 6.39 -7.66
C SER A 40 -0.96 7.19 -7.50
N PHE A 41 -1.22 7.68 -6.30
CA PHE A 41 -2.34 8.56 -6.00
C PHE A 41 -2.17 9.21 -4.61
N ASP A 42 -2.90 10.30 -4.40
CA ASP A 42 -2.99 11.00 -3.13
C ASP A 42 -4.43 10.93 -2.61
N ILE A 43 -4.60 10.97 -1.29
CA ILE A 43 -5.89 11.17 -0.62
C ILE A 43 -5.74 12.34 0.35
N ALA A 44 -6.51 13.41 0.14
CA ALA A 44 -6.56 14.56 1.02
C ALA A 44 -7.30 14.26 2.33
N GLU A 45 -7.12 15.11 3.33
CA GLU A 45 -7.91 15.03 4.56
C GLU A 45 -9.40 15.23 4.25
N GLY A 46 -10.26 14.33 4.77
CA GLY A 46 -11.70 14.33 4.51
C GLY A 46 -12.11 13.78 3.14
N GLU A 47 -11.17 13.38 2.30
CA GLU A 47 -11.46 12.75 1.01
C GLU A 47 -11.76 11.25 1.16
N THR A 48 -12.65 10.73 0.31
CA THR A 48 -12.95 9.30 0.22
C THR A 48 -12.61 8.81 -1.18
N LEU A 49 -11.71 7.83 -1.27
CA LEU A 49 -11.31 7.18 -2.52
C LEU A 49 -11.93 5.78 -2.63
N GLY A 50 -12.63 5.52 -3.73
CA GLY A 50 -13.16 4.19 -4.06
C GLY A 50 -12.28 3.47 -5.07
N LEU A 51 -11.79 2.27 -4.73
CA LEU A 51 -11.05 1.40 -5.64
C LEU A 51 -11.95 0.26 -6.14
N VAL A 52 -12.30 0.28 -7.43
CA VAL A 52 -13.20 -0.68 -8.08
C VAL A 52 -12.49 -1.45 -9.20
N GLY A 53 -13.04 -2.62 -9.56
CA GLY A 53 -12.49 -3.49 -10.59
C GLY A 53 -12.89 -4.95 -10.41
N GLU A 54 -12.58 -5.79 -11.39
CA GLU A 54 -12.94 -7.21 -11.44
C GLU A 54 -12.36 -8.04 -10.29
N SER A 55 -12.95 -9.21 -10.01
CA SER A 55 -12.37 -10.15 -9.05
C SER A 55 -10.94 -10.52 -9.46
N GLY A 56 -10.01 -10.47 -8.51
CA GLY A 56 -8.60 -10.79 -8.77
C GLY A 56 -7.73 -9.67 -9.37
N CYS A 57 -8.27 -8.48 -9.68
CA CYS A 57 -7.47 -7.38 -10.26
C CYS A 57 -6.49 -6.68 -9.29
N GLY A 58 -6.38 -7.12 -8.03
CA GLY A 58 -5.39 -6.60 -7.09
C GLY A 58 -5.88 -5.60 -6.04
N LYS A 59 -7.17 -5.23 -6.01
CA LYS A 59 -7.73 -4.24 -5.04
C LYS A 59 -7.38 -4.53 -3.58
N SER A 60 -7.66 -5.75 -3.13
CA SER A 60 -7.36 -6.16 -1.74
C SER A 60 -5.86 -6.21 -1.48
N THR A 61 -5.05 -6.50 -2.49
CA THR A 61 -3.58 -6.45 -2.38
C THR A 61 -3.11 -5.00 -2.23
N ALA A 62 -3.63 -4.07 -3.03
CA ALA A 62 -3.31 -2.65 -2.92
C ALA A 62 -3.62 -2.12 -1.53
N GLY A 63 -4.85 -2.29 -1.04
CA GLY A 63 -5.25 -1.85 0.31
C GLY A 63 -4.39 -2.46 1.42
N LYS A 64 -4.15 -3.77 1.38
CA LYS A 64 -3.28 -4.44 2.38
C LYS A 64 -1.82 -3.97 2.31
N THR A 65 -1.31 -3.63 1.13
CA THR A 65 0.07 -3.15 0.96
C THR A 65 0.20 -1.72 1.48
N ILE A 66 -0.78 -0.85 1.19
CA ILE A 66 -0.86 0.53 1.72
C ILE A 66 -0.89 0.52 3.25
N LEU A 67 -1.69 -0.36 3.85
CA LEU A 67 -1.78 -0.54 5.31
C LEU A 67 -0.56 -1.25 5.92
N LYS A 68 0.48 -1.57 5.14
CA LYS A 68 1.65 -2.36 5.56
C LYS A 68 1.29 -3.70 6.23
N LEU A 69 0.16 -4.29 5.85
CA LEU A 69 -0.16 -5.68 6.18
C LEU A 69 0.57 -6.65 5.22
N LEU A 70 0.94 -6.14 4.04
CA LEU A 70 1.86 -6.77 3.11
C LEU A 70 3.03 -5.83 2.84
N GLU A 71 4.23 -6.37 2.82
CA GLU A 71 5.42 -5.61 2.44
C GLU A 71 5.38 -5.30 0.93
N PRO A 72 5.55 -4.03 0.51
CA PRO A 72 5.66 -3.69 -0.89
C PRO A 72 6.92 -4.33 -1.50
N THR A 73 6.87 -4.61 -2.79
CA THR A 73 8.06 -4.97 -3.57
C THR A 73 8.92 -3.73 -3.81
N SER A 74 8.27 -2.61 -4.14
CA SER A 74 8.88 -1.28 -4.25
C SER A 74 7.82 -0.18 -4.15
N GLY A 75 8.27 1.07 -4.16
CA GLY A 75 7.41 2.25 -4.06
C GLY A 75 7.52 2.91 -2.70
N GLU A 76 6.68 3.91 -2.49
CA GLU A 76 6.69 4.74 -1.29
C GLU A 76 5.26 4.97 -0.79
N ILE A 77 5.10 4.91 0.53
CA ILE A 77 3.83 5.18 1.21
C ILE A 77 4.11 6.25 2.26
N ARG A 78 3.43 7.38 2.16
CA ARG A 78 3.47 8.45 3.17
C ARG A 78 2.12 8.62 3.85
N VAL A 79 2.14 8.79 5.17
CA VAL A 79 0.96 9.17 5.98
C VAL A 79 1.30 10.46 6.71
N ASN A 80 0.46 11.49 6.59
CA ASN A 80 0.73 12.83 7.13
C ASN A 80 2.11 13.38 6.69
N GLY A 81 2.52 13.08 5.46
CA GLY A 81 3.83 13.46 4.91
C GLY A 81 5.02 12.60 5.37
N GLU A 82 4.85 11.71 6.34
CA GLU A 82 5.91 10.83 6.85
C GLU A 82 5.95 9.50 6.10
N ARG A 83 7.14 9.08 5.68
CA ARG A 83 7.35 7.84 4.94
C ARG A 83 7.25 6.62 5.86
N ILE A 84 6.32 5.71 5.60
CA ILE A 84 6.05 4.53 6.44
C ILE A 84 6.49 3.19 5.83
N ASP A 85 6.73 3.11 4.51
CA ASP A 85 7.06 1.85 3.81
C ASP A 85 8.37 1.19 4.28
N GLY A 86 9.28 1.92 4.93
CA GLY A 86 10.52 1.36 5.48
C GLY A 86 10.50 1.09 6.98
N LEU A 87 9.40 1.40 7.69
CA LEU A 87 9.37 1.35 9.14
C LEU A 87 9.40 -0.08 9.69
N SER A 88 10.06 -0.23 10.84
CA SER A 88 10.06 -1.49 11.57
C SER A 88 8.67 -1.81 12.12
N ARG A 89 8.47 -3.06 12.57
CA ARG A 89 7.20 -3.45 13.22
C ARG A 89 6.91 -2.61 14.46
N ALA A 90 7.94 -2.21 15.20
CA ALA A 90 7.84 -1.41 16.41
C ALA A 90 7.43 0.03 16.06
N ASP A 91 8.07 0.64 15.07
CA ASP A 91 7.81 2.01 14.64
C ASP A 91 6.44 2.15 13.98
N MET A 92 5.97 1.11 13.29
CA MET A 92 4.61 1.03 12.74
C MET A 92 3.50 1.01 13.81
N ARG A 93 3.83 0.81 15.10
CA ARG A 93 2.82 0.61 16.16
C ARG A 93 1.97 1.86 16.40
N SER A 94 2.52 3.06 16.26
CA SER A 94 1.76 4.33 16.34
C SER A 94 0.76 4.41 15.20
N TYR A 95 1.22 4.27 13.95
CA TYR A 95 0.38 4.37 12.76
C TYR A 95 -0.74 3.34 12.70
N ARG A 96 -0.55 2.13 13.25
CA ARG A 96 -1.64 1.13 13.32
C ARG A 96 -2.86 1.56 14.15
N ARG A 97 -2.72 2.59 14.99
CA ARG A 97 -3.84 3.18 15.74
C ARG A 97 -4.63 4.18 14.91
N GLU A 98 -3.97 4.80 13.93
CA GLU A 98 -4.54 5.78 13.00
C GLU A 98 -5.06 5.12 11.72
N LEU A 99 -4.46 4.01 11.31
CA LEU A 99 -4.83 3.21 10.15
C LEU A 99 -5.68 2.01 10.56
N GLN A 100 -7.00 2.19 10.55
CA GLN A 100 -7.96 1.13 10.86
C GLN A 100 -8.42 0.39 9.59
N VAL A 101 -8.66 -0.90 9.72
CA VAL A 101 -9.19 -1.74 8.64
C VAL A 101 -10.49 -2.39 9.09
N VAL A 102 -11.48 -2.37 8.20
CA VAL A 102 -12.74 -3.10 8.33
C VAL A 102 -12.79 -4.14 7.22
N PHE A 103 -13.16 -5.38 7.56
CA PHE A 103 -13.27 -6.49 6.62
C PHE A 103 -14.72 -6.90 6.43
#